data_AF-X0WSQ4-F1
#
_entry.id   AF-X0WSQ4-F1
#
_cell.length_a   1.000
_cell.length_b   1.000
_cell.length_c   1.000
_cell.angle_alpha   90.00
_cell.angle_beta   90.00
_cell.angle_gamma   90.00
#
_symmetry.space_group_name_H-M   'P 1'
#
loop_
_entity.id
_entity.type
_entity.pdbx_description
1 polymer ?
#
loop_
_entity_poly.entity_id
_entity_poly.type
_entity_poly.pdbx_seq_one_letter_code
_entity_poly.pdbx_strand_id
1 'polypeptide(L)'
;MNYHLLIIGSVLAIVYAYLFLPKSEGGKAGSKKLTFYPLMYEGKIVIPISNDEILHIHHWIIYLVLIIFIPNYIFFGFAATMVVQGLAYRDCFDFLEKRPNGY
;
A
#
# COMPACT_ATOMS: atom_id res chain seq x y z
N MET A 1 -1.99 -14.72 -25.44
CA MET A 1 -2.54 -14.05 -24.23
C MET A 1 -1.73 -14.52 -23.04
N ASN A 2 -1.02 -13.62 -22.37
CA ASN A 2 0.05 -13.97 -21.42
C ASN A 2 -0.47 -14.19 -19.99
N TYR A 3 -1.49 -15.03 -19.85
CA TYR A 3 -2.14 -15.28 -18.55
C TYR A 3 -1.21 -15.83 -17.47
N HIS A 4 -0.22 -16.63 -17.87
CA HIS A 4 0.78 -17.15 -16.93
C HIS A 4 1.59 -16.02 -16.26
N LEU A 5 1.90 -14.94 -16.99
CA LEU A 5 2.60 -13.78 -16.43
C LEU A 5 1.74 -13.02 -15.41
N LEU A 6 0.43 -12.89 -15.69
CA LEU A 6 -0.53 -12.31 -14.75
C LEU A 6 -0.59 -13.13 -13.45
N ILE A 7 -0.70 -14.46 -13.57
CA ILE A 7 -0.73 -15.37 -12.42
C ILE A 7 0.56 -15.24 -11.60
N ILE A 8 1.73 -15.22 -12.25
CA ILE A 8 3.03 -15.04 -11.57
C ILE A 8 3.03 -13.73 -10.78
N GLY A 9 2.59 -12.63 -11.41
CA GLY A 9 2.47 -11.33 -10.75
C GLY A 9 1.58 -11.37 -9.50
N SER A 10 0.40 -11.98 -9.61
CA SER A 10 -0.53 -12.11 -8.49
C SER A 10 0.01 -12.98 -7.36
N VAL A 11 0.68 -14.10 -7.67
CA VAL A 11 1.33 -14.93 -6.65
C VAL A 11 2.42 -14.16 -5.92
N LEU A 12 3.25 -13.39 -6.64
CA LEU A 12 4.27 -12.53 -6.04
C LEU A 12 3.64 -11.48 -5.11
N ALA A 13 2.51 -10.88 -5.49
CA ALA A 13 1.80 -9.93 -4.63
C ALA A 13 1.26 -10.59 -3.36
N ILE A 14 0.71 -11.80 -3.43
CA ILE A 14 0.24 -12.54 -2.25
C ILE A 14 1.41 -12.83 -1.30
N VAL A 15 2.53 -13.31 -1.83
CA VAL A 15 3.74 -13.59 -1.03
C VAL A 15 4.26 -12.29 -0.40
N TYR A 16 4.31 -11.20 -1.16
CA TYR A 16 4.71 -9.89 -0.66
C TYR A 16 3.79 -9.41 0.47
N ALA A 17 2.47 -9.47 0.26
CA ALA A 17 1.49 -9.05 1.26
C ALA A 17 1.60 -9.87 2.55
N TYR A 18 1.78 -11.18 2.45
CA TYR A 18 1.94 -12.05 3.61
C TYR A 18 3.22 -11.74 4.43
N LEU A 19 4.32 -11.41 3.75
CA LEU A 19 5.62 -11.20 4.39
C LEU A 19 5.82 -9.78 4.92
N PHE A 20 5.31 -8.77 4.23
CA PHE A 20 5.68 -7.37 4.47
C PHE A 20 4.53 -6.49 4.94
N LEU A 21 3.29 -6.75 4.50
CA LEU A 21 2.15 -5.93 4.86
C LEU A 21 1.57 -6.33 6.23
N PRO A 22 0.91 -5.39 6.91
CA PRO A 22 0.21 -5.71 8.15
C PRO A 22 -0.95 -6.68 7.88
N LYS A 23 -1.08 -7.68 8.77
CA LYS A 23 -2.15 -8.70 8.70
C LYS A 23 -3.55 -8.13 8.88
N SER A 24 -3.65 -6.92 9.43
CA SER A 24 -4.90 -6.21 9.66
C SER A 24 -4.65 -4.70 9.62
N GLU A 25 -5.74 -3.98 9.43
CA GLU A 25 -5.84 -2.52 9.44
C GLU A 25 -5.25 -1.90 10.70
N GLY A 26 -4.66 -0.72 10.56
CA GLY A 26 -3.92 -0.06 11.64
C GLY A 26 -2.74 -0.88 12.20
N GLY A 27 -2.47 -2.07 11.64
CA GLY A 27 -1.39 -2.94 12.05
C GLY A 27 -0.05 -2.36 11.67
N LYS A 28 0.96 -2.66 12.47
CA LYS A 28 2.33 -2.28 12.17
C LYS A 28 2.81 -3.12 10.99
N ALA A 29 3.27 -2.48 9.93
CA ALA A 29 3.98 -3.18 8.86
C ALA A 29 5.16 -3.97 9.47
N GLY A 30 5.55 -5.08 8.84
CA GLY A 30 6.71 -5.86 9.29
C GLY A 30 7.98 -5.01 9.41
N SER A 31 8.02 -3.89 8.69
CA SER A 31 9.03 -2.84 8.76
C SER A 31 8.68 -1.72 9.76
N LYS A 32 8.62 -2.01 11.07
CA LYS A 32 8.47 -1.01 12.16
C LYS A 32 9.50 0.14 12.17
N LYS A 33 10.43 0.18 11.20
CA LYS A 33 11.54 1.13 11.13
C LYS A 33 11.61 1.92 9.82
N LEU A 34 10.67 1.73 8.89
CA LEU A 34 10.70 2.44 7.62
C LEU A 34 10.00 3.79 7.74
N THR A 35 10.69 4.74 8.35
CA THR A 35 10.24 6.12 8.51
C THR A 35 11.20 7.06 7.79
N PHE A 36 10.69 7.86 6.87
CA PHE A 36 11.43 8.88 6.14
C PHE A 36 10.60 10.17 6.10
N TYR A 37 10.95 11.12 6.95
CA TYR A 37 10.24 12.38 7.04
C TYR A 37 10.51 13.26 5.81
N PRO A 38 9.50 13.98 5.28
CA PRO A 38 8.11 14.07 5.74
C PRO A 38 7.14 13.20 4.92
N LEU A 39 7.58 12.11 4.28
CA LEU A 39 6.76 11.40 3.28
C LEU A 39 6.34 9.99 3.69
N MET A 40 7.00 9.39 4.69
CA MET A 40 6.77 8.01 5.09
C MET A 40 6.90 7.81 6.59
N TYR A 41 5.95 7.12 7.21
CA TYR A 41 5.94 6.79 8.63
C TYR A 41 5.52 5.34 8.87
N GLU A 42 6.38 4.55 9.50
CA GLU A 42 6.17 3.10 9.72
C GLU A 42 5.71 2.35 8.44
N GLY A 43 6.21 2.75 7.27
CA GLY A 43 5.85 2.18 5.96
C GLY A 43 4.56 2.72 5.32
N LYS A 44 3.82 3.62 5.99
CA LYS A 44 2.71 4.37 5.42
C LYS A 44 3.22 5.59 4.65
N ILE A 45 2.68 5.86 3.47
CA ILE A 45 2.95 7.11 2.75
C ILE A 45 2.02 8.17 3.30
N VAL A 46 2.58 9.26 3.80
CA VAL A 46 1.83 10.25 4.57
C VAL A 46 2.22 11.67 4.15
N ILE A 47 1.23 12.56 4.12
CA ILE A 47 1.43 13.99 3.86
C ILE A 47 0.91 14.77 5.09
N PRO A 48 1.74 15.60 5.74
CA PRO A 48 1.26 16.44 6.85
C PRO A 48 0.30 17.49 6.32
N ILE A 49 -0.91 17.55 6.89
CA ILE A 49 -1.89 18.61 6.60
C ILE A 49 -1.82 19.69 7.68
N SER A 50 -1.70 19.28 8.94
CA SER A 50 -1.66 20.19 10.09
C SER A 50 -0.73 19.65 11.19
N ASN A 51 -0.71 20.34 12.34
CA ASN A 51 0.02 19.84 13.51
C ASN A 51 -0.62 18.59 14.11
N ASP A 52 -1.91 18.35 13.86
CA ASP A 52 -2.67 17.26 14.50
C ASP A 52 -3.09 16.17 13.51
N GLU A 53 -2.96 16.40 12.20
CA GLU A 53 -3.50 15.51 11.16
C GLU A 53 -2.50 15.24 10.04
N ILE A 54 -2.55 13.99 9.57
CA ILE A 54 -1.82 13.52 8.40
C ILE A 54 -2.80 12.90 7.39
N LEU A 55 -2.50 13.07 6.11
CA LEU A 55 -3.15 12.34 5.03
C LEU A 55 -2.36 11.06 4.76
N HIS A 56 -2.92 9.91 5.06
CA HIS A 56 -2.37 8.62 4.68
C HIS A 56 -2.84 8.24 3.27
N ILE A 57 -1.87 8.03 2.37
CA ILE A 57 -2.14 7.53 1.04
C ILE A 57 -2.14 6.00 1.07
N HIS A 58 -3.32 5.42 0.95
CA HIS A 58 -3.49 3.98 0.84
C HIS A 58 -2.77 3.43 -0.40
N HIS A 59 -2.05 2.33 -0.21
CA HIS A 59 -1.28 1.70 -1.28
C HIS A 59 -2.17 1.28 -2.48
N TRP A 60 -3.45 0.95 -2.28
CA TRP A 60 -4.34 0.59 -3.39
C TRP A 60 -4.47 1.73 -4.42
N ILE A 61 -4.48 2.99 -3.99
CA ILE A 61 -4.50 4.15 -4.90
C ILE A 61 -3.22 4.18 -5.72
N ILE A 62 -2.08 3.97 -5.07
CA ILE A 62 -0.77 3.99 -5.72
C ILE A 62 -0.70 2.92 -6.80
N TYR A 63 -1.07 1.68 -6.48
CA TYR A 63 -1.07 0.59 -7.47
C TYR A 63 -2.12 0.79 -8.57
N LEU A 64 -3.27 1.38 -8.26
CA LEU A 64 -4.30 1.73 -9.25
C LEU A 64 -3.79 2.78 -10.25
N VAL A 65 -3.01 3.76 -9.81
CA VAL A 65 -2.39 4.74 -10.70
C VAL A 65 -1.29 4.06 -11.53
N LEU A 66 -0.39 3.31 -10.90
CA LEU A 66 0.75 2.69 -11.58
C LEU A 66 0.34 1.67 -12.65
N ILE A 67 -0.78 0.95 -12.46
CA ILE A 67 -1.26 -0.06 -13.43
C ILE A 67 -1.58 0.56 -14.81
N ILE A 68 -1.92 1.85 -14.85
CA ILE A 68 -2.23 2.59 -16.08
C ILE A 68 -0.95 2.91 -16.86
N PHE A 69 0.15 3.18 -16.15
CA PHE A 69 1.39 3.69 -16.76
C PHE A 69 2.43 2.61 -17.06
N ILE A 70 2.34 1.43 -16.46
CA ILE A 70 3.33 0.35 -16.59
C ILE A 70 2.75 -0.82 -17.40
N PRO A 71 3.00 -0.89 -18.72
CA PRO A 71 2.45 -1.93 -19.59
C PRO A 71 3.24 -3.25 -19.47
N ASN A 72 3.16 -3.91 -18.32
CA ASN A 72 3.82 -5.19 -18.04
C ASN A 72 2.85 -6.17 -17.38
N TYR A 73 2.69 -7.37 -17.93
CA TYR A 73 1.72 -8.36 -17.43
C TYR A 73 2.02 -8.87 -16.01
N ILE A 74 3.29 -9.03 -15.63
CA ILE A 74 3.66 -9.42 -14.26
C ILE A 74 3.29 -8.28 -13.31
N PHE A 75 3.65 -7.05 -13.67
CA PHE A 75 3.29 -5.88 -12.88
C PHE A 75 1.77 -5.70 -12.77
N PHE A 76 1.03 -5.93 -13.84
CA PHE A 76 -0.43 -5.85 -13.83
C PHE A 76 -1.05 -6.85 -12.86
N GLY A 77 -0.61 -8.11 -12.89
CA GLY A 77 -1.06 -9.13 -11.95
C GLY A 77 -0.75 -8.76 -10.50
N PHE A 78 0.45 -8.24 -10.26
CA PHE A 78 0.87 -7.76 -8.94
C PHE A 78 0.03 -6.58 -8.46
N ALA A 79 -0.06 -5.52 -9.26
CA ALA A 79 -0.77 -4.28 -8.94
C ALA A 79 -2.27 -4.53 -8.72
N ALA A 80 -2.91 -5.33 -9.58
CA ALA A 80 -4.31 -5.69 -9.43
C ALA A 80 -4.58 -6.43 -8.11
N THR A 81 -3.72 -7.39 -7.74
CA THR A 81 -3.84 -8.08 -6.45
C THR A 81 -3.65 -7.12 -5.27
N MET A 82 -2.70 -6.19 -5.34
CA MET A 82 -2.50 -5.16 -4.31
C MET A 82 -3.68 -4.20 -4.20
N VAL A 83 -4.33 -3.83 -5.32
CA VAL A 83 -5.55 -3.02 -5.31
C VAL A 83 -6.68 -3.76 -4.59
N VAL A 84 -6.94 -5.01 -4.96
CA VAL A 84 -7.99 -5.83 -4.32
C VAL A 84 -7.70 -6.02 -2.84
N GLN A 85 -6.45 -6.30 -2.47
CA GLN A 85 -6.04 -6.49 -1.10
C GLN A 85 -6.23 -5.20 -0.27
N GLY A 86 -5.85 -4.06 -0.82
CA GLY A 86 -6.00 -2.78 -0.13
C GLY A 86 -7.46 -2.33 0.00
N LEU A 87 -8.31 -2.64 -0.99
CA LEU A 87 -9.76 -2.39 -0.91
C LEU A 87 -10.49 -3.35 0.05
N ALA A 88 -9.86 -4.46 0.45
CA ALA A 88 -10.44 -5.41 1.41
C ALA A 88 -10.27 -4.96 2.87
N TYR A 89 -9.43 -3.96 3.13
CA TYR A 89 -9.33 -3.31 4.43
C TYR A 89 -10.54 -2.40 4.70
N ARG A 90 -11.09 -2.40 5.92
CA ARG A 90 -12.22 -1.54 6.33
C ARG A 90 -11.84 -0.05 6.36
N ASP A 91 -10.58 0.28 6.66
CA ASP A 91 -10.03 1.63 6.64
C ASP A 91 -9.67 2.14 5.23
N CYS A 92 -9.99 1.40 4.16
CA CYS A 92 -9.53 1.72 2.80
C CYS A 92 -9.97 3.09 2.24
N PHE A 93 -10.97 3.74 2.85
CA PHE A 93 -11.43 5.10 2.53
C PHE A 93 -11.14 6.13 3.64
N ASP A 94 -10.48 5.72 4.73
CA ASP A 94 -10.15 6.58 5.88
C ASP A 94 -8.77 7.24 5.67
N PHE A 95 -8.73 8.27 4.83
CA PHE A 95 -7.46 8.91 4.45
C PHE A 95 -6.86 9.84 5.51
N LEU A 96 -7.67 10.32 6.46
CA LEU A 96 -7.23 11.24 7.50
C LEU A 96 -6.96 10.49 8.79
N GLU A 97 -5.73 10.57 9.27
CA GLU A 97 -5.32 9.99 10.55
C GLU A 97 -4.80 11.08 11.48
N LYS A 98 -4.94 10.86 12.79
CA LYS A 98 -4.27 11.70 13.79
C LYS A 98 -2.76 11.57 13.60
N ARG A 99 -2.06 12.70 13.63
CA ARG A 99 -0.60 12.74 13.57
C ARG A 99 -0.03 11.93 14.75
N PRO A 100 0.77 10.88 14.48
CA PRO A 100 1.34 10.09 15.55
C PRO A 100 2.42 10.87 16.31
N ASN A 101 2.52 10.62 17.62
CA ASN A 101 3.55 11.25 18.46
C ASN A 101 4.94 10.91 17.92
N GLY A 102 5.69 11.94 17.54
CA GLY A 102 7.04 11.81 16.96
C GLY A 102 7.07 11.90 15.43
N TYR A 103 5.96 12.18 14.75
CA TYR A 103 5.94 12.61 13.36
C TYR A 103 6.07 14.12 13.22
#